data_AF-A0A3N8GLM1-F1
#
_entry.id   AF-A0A3N8GLM1-F1
#
_cell.length_a   1.000
_cell.length_b   1.000
_cell.length_c   1.000
_cell.angle_alpha   90.00
_cell.angle_beta   90.00
_cell.angle_gamma   90.00
#
_symmetry.space_group_name_H-M   'P 1'
#
loop_
_entity.id
_entity.type
_entity.pdbx_description
1 polymer ?
#
loop_
_entity_poly.entity_id
_entity_poly.type
_entity_poly.pdbx_seq_one_letter_code
_entity_poly.pdbx_strand_id
1 'polypeptide(L)'
;MKSAYLVFARRAALAVPLAFALAGCMSSTPVWDSRFGDSVRAVTQAQIIDPHAAEHAASRPGVDGSAAASALDSYDKSFKQPEPKANAFVIGIGKSAQ
;
A
#
# COMPACT_ATOMS: atom_id res chain seq x y z
N MET A 1 43.74 -3.23 -54.45
CA MET A 1 42.27 -3.09 -54.28
C MET A 1 41.60 -4.35 -53.67
N LYS A 2 41.83 -5.57 -54.19
CA LYS A 2 41.23 -6.83 -53.67
C LYS A 2 41.45 -7.11 -52.16
N SER A 3 42.63 -6.80 -51.61
CA SER A 3 42.94 -7.02 -50.18
C SER A 3 42.09 -6.16 -49.23
N ALA A 4 41.82 -4.90 -49.59
CA ALA A 4 40.97 -4.02 -48.80
C ALA A 4 39.53 -4.55 -48.72
N TYR A 5 38.99 -5.08 -49.82
CA TYR A 5 37.66 -5.70 -49.86
C TYR A 5 37.56 -6.93 -48.94
N LEU A 6 38.61 -7.75 -48.86
CA LEU A 6 38.62 -8.91 -47.96
C LEU A 6 38.65 -8.50 -46.47
N VAL A 7 39.37 -7.43 -46.12
CA VAL A 7 39.38 -6.88 -44.76
C VAL A 7 38.02 -6.29 -44.40
N PHE A 8 37.40 -5.53 -45.31
CA PHE A 8 36.05 -4.99 -45.11
C PHE A 8 35.00 -6.10 -44.98
N ALA A 9 35.04 -7.12 -45.83
CA ALA A 9 34.12 -8.25 -45.76
C ALA A 9 34.23 -9.01 -44.42
N ARG A 10 35.46 -9.23 -43.94
CA ARG A 10 35.70 -9.90 -42.65
C ARG A 10 35.20 -9.08 -41.45
N ARG A 11 35.32 -7.76 -41.50
CA ARG A 11 34.78 -6.88 -40.44
C ARG A 11 33.27 -6.77 -40.49
N ALA A 12 32.67 -6.71 -41.68
CA ALA A 12 31.23 -6.73 -41.85
C ALA A 12 30.63 -8.05 -41.35
N ALA A 13 31.27 -9.19 -41.62
CA ALA A 13 30.82 -10.50 -41.16
C ALA A 13 30.75 -10.62 -39.62
N LEU A 14 31.56 -9.87 -38.88
CA LEU A 14 31.52 -9.82 -37.41
C LEU A 14 30.58 -8.73 -36.88
N ALA A 15 30.51 -7.57 -37.55
CA ALA A 15 29.71 -6.44 -37.09
C ALA A 15 28.20 -6.63 -37.30
N VAL A 16 27.79 -7.26 -38.40
CA VAL A 16 26.38 -7.50 -38.72
C VAL A 16 25.66 -8.37 -37.68
N PRO A 17 26.14 -9.59 -37.32
CA PRO A 17 25.45 -10.40 -36.33
C PRO A 17 25.45 -9.75 -34.94
N LEU A 18 26.50 -9.00 -34.58
CA LEU A 18 26.55 -8.24 -33.33
C LEU A 18 25.47 -7.15 -33.30
N ALA A 19 25.29 -6.40 -34.38
CA ALA A 19 24.24 -5.39 -34.48
C ALA A 19 22.83 -5.99 -34.36
N PHE A 20 22.58 -7.14 -34.98
CA PHE A 20 21.30 -7.85 -34.85
C PHE A 20 21.07 -8.41 -33.44
N ALA A 21 22.10 -8.91 -32.77
CA ALA A 21 22.00 -9.37 -31.39
C ALA A 21 21.66 -8.21 -30.42
N LEU A 22 22.24 -7.01 -30.63
CA LEU A 22 21.92 -5.84 -29.83
C LEU A 22 20.52 -5.28 -30.12
N ALA A 23 20.05 -5.36 -31.37
CA ALA A 23 18.70 -4.91 -31.74
C ALA A 23 17.58 -5.72 -31.06
N GLY A 24 17.84 -6.97 -30.68
CA GLY A 24 16.88 -7.81 -29.95
C GLY A 24 16.65 -7.39 -28.48
N CYS A 25 17.55 -6.58 -27.89
CA CYS A 25 17.38 -6.11 -26.51
C CYS A 25 16.37 -4.97 -26.37
N MET A 26 15.93 -4.36 -27.48
CA MET A 26 14.99 -3.26 -27.48
C MET A 26 13.71 -3.67 -28.22
N SER A 27 12.59 -3.77 -27.49
CA SER A 27 11.29 -4.00 -28.11
C SER A 27 10.83 -2.72 -28.81
N SER A 28 10.51 -2.79 -30.09
CA SER A 28 10.02 -1.67 -30.89
C SER A 28 8.49 -1.68 -31.02
N THR A 29 7.92 -0.54 -31.47
CA THR A 29 6.51 -0.42 -31.87
C THR A 29 6.18 -1.46 -32.94
N PRO A 30 5.04 -2.18 -32.85
CA PRO A 30 3.91 -1.96 -31.93
C PRO A 30 3.95 -2.76 -30.62
N VAL A 31 4.94 -3.63 -30.43
CA VAL A 31 5.01 -4.52 -29.26
C VAL A 31 5.22 -3.73 -27.97
N TRP A 32 6.08 -2.72 -28.00
CA TRP A 32 6.30 -1.81 -26.87
C TRP A 32 5.00 -1.10 -26.45
N ASP A 33 4.28 -0.51 -27.42
CA ASP A 33 3.07 0.27 -27.16
C ASP A 33 1.93 -0.59 -26.58
N SER A 34 1.84 -1.85 -27.03
CA SER A 34 0.83 -2.78 -26.53
C SER A 34 0.99 -3.15 -25.04
N ARG A 35 2.20 -3.02 -24.50
CA ARG A 35 2.55 -3.41 -23.12
C ARG A 35 2.80 -2.24 -22.18
N PHE A 36 2.65 -1.02 -22.69
CA PHE A 36 2.96 0.18 -21.93
C PHE A 36 2.08 0.27 -20.67
N GLY A 37 2.73 0.22 -19.50
CA GLY A 37 2.08 0.29 -18.19
C GLY A 37 1.66 -1.05 -17.57
N ASP A 38 2.00 -2.19 -18.20
CA ASP A 38 1.63 -3.52 -17.69
C ASP A 38 2.20 -3.77 -16.29
N SER A 39 3.41 -3.29 -16.03
CA SER A 39 4.05 -3.37 -14.72
C SER A 39 3.23 -2.65 -13.64
N VAL A 40 2.75 -1.44 -13.93
CA VAL A 40 1.93 -0.67 -12.97
C VAL A 40 0.60 -1.37 -12.73
N ARG A 41 -0.10 -1.81 -13.79
CA ARG A 41 -1.36 -2.57 -13.62
C ARG A 41 -1.15 -3.86 -12.85
N ALA A 42 -0.07 -4.60 -13.11
CA ALA A 42 0.25 -5.81 -12.36
C ALA A 42 0.47 -5.51 -10.87
N VAL A 43 1.24 -4.47 -10.55
CA VAL A 43 1.47 -4.05 -9.16
C VAL A 43 0.16 -3.58 -8.50
N THR A 44 -0.65 -2.79 -9.20
CA THR A 44 -1.95 -2.33 -8.69
C THR A 44 -2.88 -3.51 -8.42
N GLN A 45 -2.97 -4.48 -9.32
CA GLN A 45 -3.79 -5.68 -9.09
C GLN A 45 -3.29 -6.51 -7.91
N ALA A 46 -1.97 -6.60 -7.69
CA ALA A 46 -1.41 -7.25 -6.52
C ALA A 46 -1.67 -6.49 -5.20
N GLN A 47 -1.99 -5.20 -5.26
CA GLN A 47 -2.33 -4.37 -4.09
C GLN A 47 -3.82 -4.41 -3.73
N ILE A 48 -4.68 -4.92 -4.61
CA ILE A 48 -6.11 -5.03 -4.34
C ILE A 48 -6.35 -6.28 -3.49
N ILE A 49 -6.74 -6.08 -2.23
CA ILE A 49 -7.00 -7.16 -1.27
C ILE A 49 -8.27 -7.94 -1.64
N ASP A 50 -9.32 -7.23 -2.07
CA ASP A 50 -10.59 -7.83 -2.50
C ASP A 50 -11.18 -7.00 -3.65
N PRO A 51 -11.17 -7.52 -4.89
CA PRO A 51 -11.72 -6.82 -6.05
C PRO A 51 -13.26 -6.73 -6.02
N HIS A 52 -13.94 -7.57 -5.25
CA HIS A 52 -15.39 -7.60 -5.10
C HIS A 52 -15.85 -7.15 -3.71
N ALA A 53 -15.03 -6.32 -3.03
CA ALA A 53 -15.33 -5.84 -1.67
C ALA A 53 -16.72 -5.20 -1.54
N ALA A 54 -17.21 -4.54 -2.59
CA ALA A 54 -18.54 -3.93 -2.60
C ALA A 54 -19.70 -4.95 -2.62
N GLU A 55 -19.47 -6.16 -3.14
CA GLU A 55 -20.49 -7.21 -3.25
C GLU A 55 -20.51 -8.14 -2.02
N HIS A 56 -19.37 -8.28 -1.33
CA HIS A 56 -19.20 -9.24 -0.24
C HIS A 56 -19.08 -8.60 1.15
N ALA A 57 -18.57 -7.38 1.25
CA ALA A 57 -18.47 -6.71 2.54
C ALA A 57 -19.82 -6.06 2.87
N ALA A 58 -20.59 -6.70 3.76
CA ALA A 58 -21.67 -6.00 4.43
C ALA A 58 -21.11 -4.71 5.05
N SER A 59 -21.78 -3.58 4.79
CA SER A 59 -21.39 -2.30 5.40
C SER A 59 -21.30 -2.50 6.91
N ARG A 60 -20.09 -2.36 7.47
CA ARG A 60 -19.92 -2.44 8.91
C ARG A 60 -20.73 -1.29 9.52
N PRO A 61 -21.53 -1.55 10.57
CA PRO A 61 -22.24 -0.49 11.26
C PRO A 61 -21.24 0.61 11.64
N GLY A 62 -21.46 1.82 11.11
CA GLY A 62 -20.70 2.99 11.54
C GLY A 62 -21.01 3.32 12.99
N VAL A 63 -20.21 4.20 13.59
CA VAL A 63 -20.52 4.75 14.90
C VAL A 63 -21.79 5.59 14.77
N ASP A 64 -22.79 5.32 15.60
CA ASP A 64 -24.01 6.13 15.61
C ASP A 64 -23.69 7.57 16.11
N GLY A 65 -24.47 8.55 15.65
CA GLY A 65 -24.20 9.95 15.99
C GLY A 65 -24.26 10.24 17.50
N SER A 66 -25.09 9.50 18.24
CA SER A 66 -25.23 9.67 19.69
C SER A 66 -24.04 9.08 20.47
N ALA A 67 -23.47 7.97 20.01
CA ALA A 67 -22.27 7.34 20.52
C ALA A 67 -21.05 8.21 20.22
N ALA A 68 -20.98 8.80 19.03
CA ALA A 68 -19.93 9.78 18.71
C ALA A 68 -20.02 11.01 19.63
N ALA A 69 -21.23 11.54 19.85
CA ALA A 69 -21.44 12.69 20.73
C ALA A 69 -21.10 12.37 22.20
N SER A 70 -21.52 11.19 22.70
CA SER A 70 -21.25 10.78 24.09
C SER A 70 -19.77 10.47 24.32
N ALA A 71 -19.06 9.95 23.31
CA ALA A 71 -17.62 9.77 23.37
C ALA A 71 -16.87 11.11 23.50
N LEU A 72 -17.27 12.12 22.71
CA LEU A 72 -16.68 13.46 22.80
C LEU A 72 -16.99 14.16 24.13
N ASP A 73 -18.22 14.02 24.63
CA ASP A 73 -18.62 14.56 25.94
C ASP A 73 -17.86 13.88 27.09
N SER A 74 -17.69 12.56 27.04
CA SER A 74 -16.90 11.81 28.02
C SER A 74 -15.41 12.18 27.97
N TYR A 75 -14.87 12.43 26.77
CA TYR A 75 -13.52 12.93 26.58
C TYR A 75 -13.34 14.30 27.24
N ASP A 76 -14.23 15.27 26.98
CA ASP A 76 -14.18 16.59 27.62
C ASP A 76 -14.29 16.51 29.15
N LYS A 77 -15.20 15.66 29.67
CA LYS A 77 -15.37 15.43 31.11
C LYS A 77 -14.13 14.87 31.76
N SER A 78 -13.38 14.01 31.08
CA SER A 78 -12.15 13.42 31.65
C SER A 78 -11.10 14.47 32.06
N PHE A 79 -11.05 15.62 31.38
CA PHE A 79 -10.15 16.73 31.73
C PHE A 79 -10.69 17.64 32.84
N LYS A 80 -11.99 17.56 33.13
CA LYS A 80 -12.67 18.37 34.14
C LYS A 80 -12.97 17.58 35.40
N GLN A 81 -12.83 16.26 35.36
CA GLN A 81 -13.15 15.38 36.47
C GLN A 81 -12.12 15.56 37.59
N PRO A 82 -12.53 15.99 38.80
CA PRO A 82 -11.64 16.03 39.94
C PRO A 82 -11.17 14.61 40.27
N GLU A 83 -9.88 14.44 40.58
CA GLU A 83 -9.34 13.18 41.12
C GLU A 83 -10.28 12.70 42.25
N PRO A 84 -10.81 11.46 42.16
CA PRO A 84 -11.64 10.91 43.21
C PRO A 84 -10.87 11.00 44.53
N LYS A 85 -11.39 11.78 45.50
CA LYS A 85 -10.77 11.86 46.82
C LYS A 85 -10.69 10.44 47.36
N ALA A 86 -9.47 9.90 47.49
CA ALA A 86 -9.26 8.62 48.15
C ALA A 86 -9.94 8.70 49.52
N ASN A 87 -10.90 7.80 49.77
CA ASN A 87 -11.60 7.76 51.04
C ASN A 87 -10.57 7.46 52.14
N ALA A 88 -10.18 8.49 52.90
CA ALA A 88 -9.26 8.36 54.03
C ALA A 88 -9.85 7.52 55.19
N PHE A 89 -11.14 7.17 55.12
CA PHE A 89 -11.83 6.29 56.05
C PHE A 89 -11.77 4.83 55.61
N VAL A 90 -10.56 4.28 55.46
CA VAL A 90 -10.29 2.82 55.50
C VAL A 90 -9.90 2.36 56.90
N ILE A 91 -10.10 3.19 57.93
CA ILE A 91 -10.02 2.76 59.32
C ILE A 91 -11.45 2.38 59.73
N GLY A 92 -11.74 1.09 59.60
CA GLY A 92 -13.03 0.50 59.97
C GLY A 92 -13.29 0.63 61.47
N ILE A 93 -14.06 1.65 61.86
CA ILE A 93 -14.77 1.68 63.14
C ILE A 93 -16.12 2.40 63.00
N GLY A 94 -17.18 1.71 63.43
CA GLY A 94 -18.54 2.22 63.59
C GLY A 94 -19.53 1.45 62.70
N LYS A 95 -20.56 0.76 63.20
CA LYS A 95 -21.24 0.64 64.51
C LYS A 95 -21.87 -0.78 64.52
N SER A 96 -22.14 -1.47 65.63
CA SER A 96 -23.15 -1.13 66.63
C SER A 96 -22.91 -1.82 67.97
N ALA A 97 -22.93 -1.02 69.03
CA ALA A 97 -23.66 -1.41 70.22
C ALA A 97 -25.15 -1.40 69.86
N GLN A 98 -25.78 -2.58 69.85
CA GLN A 98 -27.11 -2.92 70.34
C GLN A 98 -27.47 -4.34 69.88
#